data_AF-A0A6M7WJM5-F1
#
_entry.id   AF-A0A6M7WJM5-F1
#
_cell.length_a   1.000
_cell.length_b   1.000
_cell.length_c   1.000
_cell.angle_alpha   90.00
_cell.angle_beta   90.00
_cell.angle_gamma   90.00
#
_symmetry.space_group_name_H-M   'P 1'
#
loop_
_entity.id
_entity.type
_entity.pdbx_description
1 polymer ?
#
loop_
_entity_poly.entity_id
_entity_poly.type
_entity_poly.pdbx_seq_one_letter_code
_entity_poly.pdbx_strand_id
1 'polypeptide(L)'
;MKAGLSARRFRVEVVAAPRSPGVWGSATVNIFDGDSWIGAYERNYPSFGEQTFEPFEIDGAWYALYSSDYTATRVMSLPACKDLGGEESASDGFCPVELFVPRYRKATYTKRATGELKEKWVFEARAETFKLQEDNAYDYGWSIGPWLSLTTGFVAGCIWGDDSTWKVQLFDLSEAASGKIVRTERFGHLALAEGISLAGSLDFDRHMPDWELRATIIRRERRDVATGKLIDPYDE
;
A
#
# COMPACT_ATOMS: atom_id res chain seq x y z
N MET A 1 -11.73 -7.10 -12.10
CA MET A 1 -11.64 -8.18 -11.08
C MET A 1 -10.17 -8.60 -11.00
N LYS A 2 -9.39 -8.06 -10.05
CA LYS A 2 -7.95 -8.33 -9.88
C LYS A 2 -7.74 -9.69 -9.19
N ALA A 3 -8.02 -10.77 -9.90
CA ALA A 3 -7.99 -12.13 -9.34
C ALA A 3 -6.57 -12.69 -9.08
N GLY A 4 -5.49 -11.96 -9.37
CA GLY A 4 -4.11 -12.42 -9.15
C GLY A 4 -3.41 -11.87 -7.89
N LEU A 5 -3.99 -10.88 -7.20
CA LEU A 5 -3.37 -10.22 -6.02
C LEU A 5 -3.83 -10.78 -4.66
N SER A 6 -4.74 -11.77 -4.64
CA SER A 6 -5.36 -12.28 -3.41
C SER A 6 -4.48 -13.21 -2.55
N ALA A 7 -3.17 -13.32 -2.82
CA ALA A 7 -2.25 -14.04 -1.95
C ALA A 7 -1.89 -13.27 -0.65
N ARG A 8 -2.70 -12.28 -0.27
CA ARG A 8 -2.67 -11.65 1.04
C ARG A 8 -3.36 -12.60 2.00
N ARG A 9 -2.62 -13.05 3.03
CA ARG A 9 -3.09 -14.00 4.04
C ARG A 9 -4.39 -13.53 4.70
N PHE A 10 -4.46 -12.24 4.98
CA PHE A 10 -5.61 -11.60 5.62
C PHE A 10 -6.46 -10.89 4.58
N ARG A 11 -7.78 -11.03 4.71
CA ARG A 11 -8.78 -10.38 3.87
C ARG A 11 -9.83 -9.72 4.76
N VAL A 12 -10.61 -8.84 4.18
CA VAL A 12 -11.74 -8.21 4.87
C VAL A 12 -13.05 -8.38 4.12
N GLU A 13 -14.15 -8.32 4.86
CA GLU A 13 -15.50 -8.16 4.33
C GLU A 13 -16.17 -6.97 5.02
N VAL A 14 -16.77 -6.08 4.23
CA VAL A 14 -17.36 -4.83 4.73
C VAL A 14 -18.88 -4.94 4.77
N VAL A 15 -19.46 -4.68 5.94
CA VAL A 15 -20.90 -4.64 6.14
C VAL A 15 -21.30 -3.21 6.49
N ALA A 16 -22.02 -2.55 5.58
CA ALA A 16 -22.52 -1.21 5.82
C ALA A 16 -23.57 -1.21 6.95
N ALA A 17 -23.45 -0.28 7.89
CA ALA A 17 -24.45 -0.10 8.93
C ALA A 17 -25.67 0.69 8.39
N PRO A 18 -26.87 0.49 8.95
CA PRO A 18 -28.04 1.31 8.62
C PRO A 18 -27.75 2.80 8.87
N ARG A 19 -28.02 3.63 7.87
CA ARG A 19 -27.79 5.08 7.97
C ARG A 19 -28.93 5.75 8.74
N SER A 20 -28.57 6.53 9.75
CA SER A 20 -29.52 7.44 10.40
C SER A 20 -29.58 8.78 9.64
N PRO A 21 -30.76 9.44 9.55
CA PRO A 21 -30.87 10.76 8.92
C PRO A 21 -29.93 11.78 9.58
N GLY A 22 -29.23 12.58 8.76
CA GLY A 22 -28.37 13.67 9.24
C GLY A 22 -26.96 13.27 9.72
N VAL A 23 -26.62 11.97 9.73
CA VAL A 23 -25.26 11.50 10.03
C VAL A 23 -24.66 10.75 8.83
N TRP A 24 -23.32 10.71 8.81
CA TRP A 24 -22.60 9.80 7.94
C TRP A 24 -22.89 8.35 8.36
N GLY A 25 -22.89 7.45 7.37
CA GLY A 25 -22.98 6.02 7.68
C GLY A 25 -21.69 5.53 8.33
N SER A 26 -21.75 4.33 8.90
CA SER A 26 -20.57 3.57 9.31
C SER A 26 -20.54 2.23 8.59
N ALA A 27 -19.43 1.51 8.72
CA ALA A 27 -19.33 0.14 8.26
C ALA A 27 -18.52 -0.71 9.24
N THR A 28 -18.94 -1.95 9.45
CA THR A 28 -18.15 -2.96 10.15
C THR A 28 -17.20 -3.60 9.14
N VAL A 29 -15.91 -3.59 9.43
CA VAL A 29 -14.87 -4.27 8.64
C VAL A 29 -14.49 -5.56 9.36
N ASN A 30 -14.97 -6.69 8.85
CA ASN A 30 -14.66 -8.03 9.37
C ASN A 30 -13.33 -8.53 8.81
N ILE A 31 -12.45 -9.02 9.65
CA ILE A 31 -11.10 -9.48 9.28
C ILE A 31 -11.04 -11.01 9.35
N PHE A 32 -10.46 -11.62 8.32
CA PHE A 32 -10.31 -13.07 8.21
C PHE A 32 -8.86 -13.46 7.94
N ASP A 33 -8.42 -14.58 8.53
CA ASP A 33 -7.21 -15.33 8.17
C ASP A 33 -7.63 -16.57 7.36
N GLY A 34 -7.48 -16.51 6.04
CA GLY A 34 -8.15 -17.45 5.14
C GLY A 34 -9.68 -17.38 5.28
N ASP A 35 -10.28 -18.48 5.74
CA ASP A 35 -11.73 -18.59 5.97
C ASP A 35 -12.13 -18.34 7.44
N SER A 36 -11.16 -18.20 8.34
CA SER A 36 -11.43 -18.01 9.77
C SER A 36 -11.58 -16.53 10.10
N TRP A 37 -12.74 -16.14 10.65
CA TRP A 37 -12.92 -14.80 11.21
C TRP A 37 -12.05 -14.62 12.45
N ILE A 38 -11.29 -13.52 12.52
CA ILE A 38 -10.32 -13.26 13.61
C ILE A 38 -10.61 -11.96 14.38
N GLY A 39 -11.46 -11.08 13.85
CA GLY A 39 -11.82 -9.83 14.51
C GLY A 39 -12.56 -8.87 13.59
N ALA A 40 -12.88 -7.70 14.10
CA ALA A 40 -13.51 -6.63 13.32
C ALA A 40 -13.20 -5.27 13.93
N TYR A 41 -13.38 -4.21 13.15
CA TYR A 41 -13.43 -2.83 13.64
C TYR A 41 -14.57 -2.06 12.97
N GLU A 42 -15.04 -1.01 13.65
CA GLU A 42 -16.00 -0.07 13.08
C GLU A 42 -15.26 1.06 12.39
N ARG A 43 -15.64 1.34 11.14
CA ARG A 43 -15.23 2.52 10.40
C ARG A 43 -16.34 3.56 10.46
N ASN A 44 -16.04 4.77 10.93
CA ASN A 44 -17.02 5.87 11.01
C ASN A 44 -17.34 6.54 9.65
N TYR A 45 -17.03 5.85 8.55
CA TYR A 45 -17.34 6.25 7.19
C TYR A 45 -17.71 5.01 6.37
N PRO A 46 -18.78 5.05 5.57
CA PRO A 46 -19.36 3.84 4.98
C PRO A 46 -18.59 3.35 3.75
N SER A 47 -17.69 4.16 3.21
CA SER A 47 -16.93 3.86 1.99
C SER A 47 -15.49 3.47 2.30
N PHE A 48 -14.89 2.77 1.33
CA PHE A 48 -13.47 2.41 1.30
C PHE A 48 -13.01 1.43 2.39
N GLY A 49 -13.93 0.74 3.07
CA GLY A 49 -13.57 -0.19 4.16
C GLY A 49 -12.59 -1.29 3.72
N GLU A 50 -12.72 -1.80 2.49
CA GLU A 50 -11.80 -2.81 1.95
C GLU A 50 -10.44 -2.20 1.59
N GLN A 51 -10.46 -1.02 0.97
CA GLN A 51 -9.26 -0.32 0.48
C GLN A 51 -8.44 0.30 1.62
N THR A 52 -9.05 0.49 2.79
CA THR A 52 -8.41 1.04 3.99
C THR A 52 -8.08 -0.03 5.03
N PHE A 53 -7.82 -1.25 4.56
CA PHE A 53 -7.18 -2.31 5.32
C PHE A 53 -6.05 -2.92 4.47
N GLU A 54 -4.82 -2.86 4.96
CA GLU A 54 -3.65 -3.34 4.23
C GLU A 54 -2.73 -4.16 5.14
N PRO A 55 -2.73 -5.50 5.02
CA PRO A 55 -1.92 -6.38 5.84
C PRO A 55 -0.48 -6.46 5.32
N PHE A 56 0.49 -6.46 6.23
CA PHE A 56 1.92 -6.56 5.93
C PHE A 56 2.70 -7.31 7.01
N GLU A 57 3.90 -7.76 6.67
CA GLU A 57 4.76 -8.55 7.55
C GLU A 57 6.11 -7.86 7.75
N ILE A 58 6.54 -7.70 9.00
CA ILE A 58 7.88 -7.22 9.37
C ILE A 58 8.48 -8.23 10.35
N ASP A 59 9.67 -8.73 10.03
CA ASP A 59 10.44 -9.65 10.87
C ASP A 59 9.66 -10.88 11.38
N GLY A 60 8.81 -11.46 10.53
CA GLY A 60 8.00 -12.64 10.87
C GLY A 60 6.69 -12.35 11.61
N ALA A 61 6.45 -11.08 11.99
CA ALA A 61 5.23 -10.64 12.66
C ALA A 61 4.29 -9.94 11.68
N TRP A 62 2.99 -10.20 11.83
CA TRP A 62 1.95 -9.63 10.96
C TRP A 62 1.27 -8.43 11.59
N TYR A 63 1.04 -7.44 10.75
CA TYR A 63 0.39 -6.18 11.08
C TYR A 63 -0.61 -5.81 9.98
N ALA A 64 -1.45 -4.82 10.23
CA ALA A 64 -2.20 -4.15 9.19
C ALA A 64 -2.25 -2.65 9.43
N LEU A 65 -2.06 -1.88 8.35
CA LEU A 65 -2.53 -0.50 8.33
C LEU A 65 -4.04 -0.55 8.17
N TYR A 66 -4.75 0.25 8.96
CA TYR A 66 -6.20 0.31 8.88
C TYR A 66 -6.71 1.70 9.25
N SER A 67 -7.96 1.99 8.92
CA SER A 67 -8.58 3.28 9.24
C SER A 67 -9.99 3.05 9.79
N SER A 68 -10.11 3.09 11.12
CA SER A 68 -11.41 3.10 11.83
C SER A 68 -12.02 4.50 11.88
N ASP A 69 -11.18 5.53 11.90
CA ASP A 69 -11.60 6.92 11.76
C ASP A 69 -11.27 7.42 10.35
N TYR A 70 -12.23 8.06 9.70
CA TYR A 70 -12.11 8.60 8.35
C TYR A 70 -10.91 9.54 8.16
N THR A 71 -10.38 10.12 9.24
CA THR A 71 -9.31 11.14 9.22
C THR A 71 -7.97 10.65 9.78
N ALA A 72 -7.86 9.35 10.07
CA ALA A 72 -6.64 8.77 10.64
C ALA A 72 -6.34 7.37 10.09
N THR A 73 -5.04 7.08 9.96
CA THR A 73 -4.54 5.72 9.76
C THR A 73 -3.87 5.22 11.03
N ARG A 74 -4.13 3.96 11.35
CA ARG A 74 -3.60 3.26 12.52
C ARG A 74 -2.94 1.96 12.11
N VAL A 75 -2.22 1.35 13.03
CA VAL A 75 -1.61 0.03 12.86
C VAL A 75 -2.11 -0.93 13.93
N MET A 76 -2.49 -2.13 13.51
CA MET A 76 -2.86 -3.22 14.41
C MET A 76 -1.94 -4.42 14.24
N SER A 77 -1.83 -5.24 15.29
CA SER A 77 -1.22 -6.57 15.20
C SER A 77 -2.21 -7.61 14.70
N LEU A 78 -1.72 -8.58 13.93
CA LEU A 78 -2.47 -9.73 13.43
C LEU A 78 -1.80 -11.05 13.87
N PRO A 79 -2.58 -12.12 14.12
CA PRO A 79 -4.04 -12.24 14.00
C PRO A 79 -4.82 -11.71 15.22
N ALA A 80 -4.16 -11.11 16.21
CA ALA A 80 -4.81 -10.69 17.46
C ALA A 80 -5.79 -9.50 17.31
N CYS A 81 -5.78 -8.81 16.17
CA CYS A 81 -6.57 -7.61 15.89
C CYS A 81 -6.43 -6.53 16.97
N LYS A 82 -5.27 -6.45 17.64
CA LYS A 82 -5.01 -5.48 18.69
C LYS A 82 -4.47 -4.20 18.06
N ASP A 83 -5.19 -3.10 18.24
CA ASP A 83 -4.72 -1.75 17.93
C ASP A 83 -3.43 -1.45 18.70
N LEU A 84 -2.40 -1.02 17.97
CA LEU A 84 -1.10 -0.70 18.55
C LEU A 84 -0.91 0.81 18.66
N GLY A 85 -1.57 1.60 17.81
CA GLY A 85 -1.41 3.05 17.75
C GLY A 85 -1.46 3.59 16.32
N GLY A 86 -0.98 4.81 16.14
CA GLY A 86 -0.82 5.45 14.84
C GLY A 86 -1.18 6.92 14.89
N GLU A 87 -1.87 7.41 13.88
CA GLU A 87 -2.37 8.78 13.84
C GLU A 87 -3.57 8.95 14.79
N GLU A 88 -3.68 10.16 15.33
CA GLU A 88 -4.88 10.63 16.04
C GLU A 88 -5.85 11.26 15.02
N SER A 89 -7.14 11.06 15.22
CA SER A 89 -8.19 11.68 14.40
C SER A 89 -8.16 13.20 14.54
N ALA A 90 -8.36 13.92 13.44
CA ALA A 90 -8.42 15.37 13.42
C ALA A 90 -9.45 15.86 12.41
N SER A 91 -10.15 16.96 12.71
CA SER A 91 -11.19 17.51 11.83
C SER A 91 -10.66 17.97 10.47
N ASP A 92 -9.36 18.28 10.40
CA ASP A 92 -8.59 18.66 9.21
C ASP A 92 -7.60 17.57 8.79
N GLY A 93 -7.81 16.34 9.27
CA GLY A 93 -6.94 15.20 9.02
C GLY A 93 -6.93 14.74 7.56
N PHE A 94 -6.00 13.84 7.27
CA PHE A 94 -5.92 13.19 5.97
C PHE A 94 -6.97 12.08 5.91
N CYS A 95 -7.73 12.05 4.83
CA CYS A 95 -8.83 11.12 4.66
C CYS A 95 -8.41 9.92 3.80
N PRO A 96 -7.87 8.82 4.37
CA PRO A 96 -7.42 7.67 3.58
C PRO A 96 -8.59 7.02 2.84
N VAL A 97 -8.38 6.80 1.54
CA VAL A 97 -9.28 6.03 0.66
C VAL A 97 -8.65 4.75 0.17
N GLU A 98 -7.32 4.65 0.15
CA GLU A 98 -6.60 3.43 -0.20
C GLU A 98 -5.25 3.37 0.54
N LEU A 99 -4.92 2.20 1.09
CA LEU A 99 -3.66 1.89 1.75
C LEU A 99 -2.92 0.82 0.94
N PHE A 100 -1.59 0.93 0.88
CA PHE A 100 -0.79 -0.05 0.15
C PHE A 100 0.61 -0.21 0.75
N VAL A 101 1.02 -1.44 1.04
CA VAL A 101 2.37 -1.79 1.45
C VAL A 101 2.96 -2.71 0.38
N PRO A 102 3.94 -2.24 -0.41
CA PRO A 102 4.52 -3.05 -1.47
C PRO A 102 5.21 -4.30 -0.91
N ARG A 103 5.07 -5.40 -1.64
CA ARG A 103 5.76 -6.67 -1.34
C ARG A 103 6.73 -7.02 -2.45
N TYR A 104 7.80 -7.71 -2.06
CA TYR A 104 8.82 -8.21 -2.98
C TYR A 104 9.27 -9.62 -2.59
N ARG A 105 9.82 -10.35 -3.55
CA ARG A 105 10.60 -11.58 -3.33
C ARG A 105 12.03 -11.35 -3.78
N LYS A 106 12.96 -12.04 -3.13
CA LYS A 106 14.36 -12.09 -3.54
C LYS A 106 14.54 -13.26 -4.50
N ALA A 107 14.93 -12.98 -5.74
CA ALA A 107 15.45 -13.98 -6.66
C ALA A 107 16.97 -14.01 -6.53
N THR A 108 17.55 -15.19 -6.30
CA THR A 108 18.99 -15.38 -6.14
C THR A 108 19.53 -16.29 -7.23
N TYR A 109 20.76 -16.04 -7.68
CA TYR A 109 21.43 -16.82 -8.71
C TYR A 109 22.95 -16.67 -8.59
N THR A 110 23.71 -17.61 -9.13
CA THR A 110 25.18 -17.56 -9.11
C THR A 110 25.72 -17.23 -10.50
N LYS A 111 26.62 -16.24 -10.60
CA LYS A 111 27.33 -15.94 -11.85
C LYS A 111 28.36 -17.03 -12.14
N ARG A 112 28.31 -17.67 -13.30
CA ARG A 112 29.27 -18.72 -13.69
C ARG A 112 30.70 -18.22 -13.76
N ALA A 113 30.92 -17.04 -14.30
CA ALA A 113 32.25 -16.48 -14.52
C ALA A 113 33.02 -16.21 -13.21
N THR A 114 32.32 -15.90 -12.11
CA THR A 114 32.94 -15.44 -10.86
C THR A 114 32.60 -16.32 -9.66
N GLY A 115 31.60 -17.19 -9.75
CA GLY A 115 31.04 -17.92 -8.61
C GLY A 115 30.27 -17.03 -7.62
N GLU A 116 30.04 -15.77 -7.96
CA GLU A 116 29.41 -14.79 -7.06
C GLU A 116 27.89 -15.01 -7.01
N LEU A 117 27.34 -15.08 -5.78
CA LEU A 117 25.90 -15.06 -5.55
C LEU A 117 25.35 -13.64 -5.75
N LYS A 118 24.34 -13.51 -6.59
CA LYS A 118 23.62 -12.27 -6.88
C LYS A 118 22.18 -12.36 -6.40
N GLU A 119 21.63 -11.20 -6.07
CA GLU A 119 20.24 -11.03 -5.66
C GLU A 119 19.55 -9.99 -6.54
N LYS A 120 18.28 -10.25 -6.87
CA LYS A 120 17.38 -9.32 -7.55
C LYS A 120 16.04 -9.29 -6.82
N TRP A 121 15.41 -8.11 -6.72
CA TRP A 121 14.09 -7.97 -6.13
C TRP A 121 13.00 -8.06 -7.20
N VAL A 122 11.95 -8.82 -6.91
CA VAL A 122 10.78 -9.01 -7.76
C VAL A 122 9.55 -8.55 -6.99
N PHE A 123 8.97 -7.43 -7.40
CA PHE A 123 7.82 -6.85 -6.73
C PHE A 123 6.50 -7.52 -7.14
N GLU A 124 5.53 -7.49 -6.23
CA GLU A 124 4.18 -8.07 -6.40
C GLU A 124 3.49 -7.56 -7.68
N ALA A 125 3.63 -6.27 -8.00
CA ALA A 125 3.09 -5.67 -9.22
C ALA A 125 3.62 -6.29 -10.53
N ARG A 126 4.80 -6.94 -10.50
CA ARG A 126 5.43 -7.60 -11.64
C ARG A 126 5.45 -9.13 -11.51
N ALA A 127 4.79 -9.70 -10.50
CA ALA A 127 4.90 -11.12 -10.17
C ALA A 127 4.37 -12.02 -11.29
N GLU A 128 3.26 -11.63 -11.94
CA GLU A 128 2.62 -12.42 -13.00
C GLU A 128 3.46 -12.50 -14.28
N THR A 129 4.30 -11.48 -14.53
CA THR A 129 5.15 -11.42 -15.73
C THR A 129 6.57 -11.92 -15.47
N PHE A 130 6.98 -12.02 -14.20
CA PHE A 130 8.29 -12.52 -13.84
C PHE A 130 8.37 -14.04 -14.00
N LYS A 131 9.30 -14.49 -14.83
CA LYS A 131 9.68 -15.90 -14.95
C LYS A 131 11.10 -16.07 -14.41
N LEU A 132 11.30 -17.06 -13.56
CA LEU A 132 12.64 -17.49 -13.20
C LEU A 132 13.37 -17.93 -14.47
N GLN A 133 14.60 -17.48 -14.63
CA GLN A 133 15.42 -17.87 -15.77
C GLN A 133 15.92 -19.29 -15.57
N GLU A 134 16.01 -20.03 -16.67
CA GLU A 134 16.72 -21.29 -16.68
C GLU A 134 18.22 -21.03 -16.66
N ASP A 135 18.96 -21.98 -16.07
CA ASP A 135 20.41 -21.99 -16.11
C ASP A 135 20.92 -21.81 -17.55
N ASN A 136 21.84 -20.87 -17.75
CA ASN A 136 22.39 -20.56 -19.07
C ASN A 136 23.91 -20.41 -18.99
N ALA A 137 24.55 -19.91 -20.05
CA ALA A 137 26.01 -19.77 -20.10
C ALA A 137 26.59 -18.75 -19.08
N TYR A 138 25.78 -17.87 -18.52
CA TYR A 138 26.21 -16.76 -17.67
C TYR A 138 25.85 -16.94 -16.19
N ASP A 139 24.69 -17.53 -15.90
CA ASP A 139 24.19 -17.74 -14.55
C ASP A 139 23.51 -19.10 -14.35
N TYR A 140 23.39 -19.50 -13.09
CA TYR A 140 22.82 -20.78 -12.68
C TYR A 140 22.30 -20.79 -11.24
N GLY A 141 21.54 -21.82 -10.89
CA GLY A 141 21.07 -22.04 -9.52
C GLY A 141 20.02 -21.02 -9.09
N TRP A 142 19.13 -20.64 -10.00
CA TRP A 142 18.06 -19.69 -9.73
C TRP A 142 17.11 -20.20 -8.65
N SER A 143 16.84 -19.39 -7.64
CA SER A 143 15.81 -19.64 -6.62
C SER A 143 15.07 -18.38 -6.24
N ILE A 144 13.85 -18.53 -5.73
CA ILE A 144 13.01 -17.42 -5.27
C ILE A 144 12.64 -17.60 -3.79
N GLY A 145 12.85 -16.55 -3.01
CA GLY A 145 12.49 -16.50 -1.60
C GLY A 145 11.00 -16.27 -1.33
N PRO A 146 10.61 -16.20 -0.05
CA PRO A 146 9.24 -15.85 0.34
C PRO A 146 8.92 -14.38 0.00
N TRP A 147 7.64 -14.03 0.08
CA TRP A 147 7.21 -12.64 0.03
C TRP A 147 7.64 -11.90 1.30
N LEU A 148 8.17 -10.70 1.12
CA LEU A 148 8.55 -9.76 2.16
C LEU A 148 7.83 -8.44 1.91
N SER A 149 7.44 -7.73 2.96
CA SER A 149 6.91 -6.36 2.84
C SER A 149 8.04 -5.33 2.95
N LEU A 150 7.85 -4.17 2.33
CA LEU A 150 8.65 -2.99 2.65
C LEU A 150 8.25 -2.42 4.01
N THR A 151 9.19 -1.72 4.65
CA THR A 151 8.92 -0.83 5.80
C THR A 151 8.43 0.55 5.37
N THR A 152 8.01 0.69 4.10
CA THR A 152 7.43 1.91 3.53
C THR A 152 6.03 1.58 3.04
N GLY A 153 5.03 2.23 3.62
CA GLY A 153 3.64 2.18 3.18
C GLY A 153 3.27 3.40 2.35
N PHE A 154 2.15 3.30 1.64
CA PHE A 154 1.57 4.36 0.83
C PHE A 154 0.11 4.55 1.21
N VAL A 155 -0.36 5.77 1.09
CA VAL A 155 -1.76 6.13 1.28
C VAL A 155 -2.20 7.07 0.17
N ALA A 156 -3.39 6.82 -0.38
CA ALA A 156 -4.11 7.75 -1.23
C ALA A 156 -5.31 8.30 -0.45
N GLY A 157 -5.61 9.58 -0.63
CA GLY A 157 -6.72 10.23 0.05
C GLY A 157 -6.77 11.74 -0.19
N CYS A 158 -7.76 12.41 0.38
CA CYS A 158 -7.85 13.86 0.35
C CYS A 158 -7.38 14.47 1.67
N ILE A 159 -7.09 15.77 1.64
CA ILE A 159 -7.09 16.58 2.86
C ILE A 159 -8.51 17.09 3.01
N TRP A 160 -9.05 17.08 4.23
CA TRP A 160 -10.39 17.58 4.48
C TRP A 160 -10.61 18.97 3.87
N GLY A 161 -11.64 19.13 3.04
CA GLY A 161 -11.94 20.37 2.33
C GLY A 161 -11.32 20.49 0.93
N ASP A 162 -10.42 19.58 0.55
CA ASP A 162 -9.90 19.42 -0.82
C ASP A 162 -10.24 18.01 -1.34
N ASP A 163 -11.52 17.81 -1.63
CA ASP A 163 -12.07 16.53 -2.12
C ASP A 163 -11.85 16.31 -3.63
N SER A 164 -11.11 17.22 -4.28
CA SER A 164 -10.98 17.27 -5.73
C SER A 164 -9.86 16.37 -6.29
N THR A 165 -8.88 16.02 -5.43
CA THR A 165 -7.72 15.22 -5.81
C THR A 165 -7.36 14.19 -4.73
N TRP A 166 -6.92 13.01 -5.15
CA TRP A 166 -6.39 11.99 -4.25
C TRP A 166 -4.87 12.12 -4.19
N LYS A 167 -4.38 12.69 -3.09
CA LYS A 167 -2.95 12.88 -2.82
C LYS A 167 -2.33 11.56 -2.40
N VAL A 168 -1.13 11.29 -2.89
CA VAL A 168 -0.33 10.13 -2.47
C VAL A 168 0.71 10.56 -1.44
N GLN A 169 0.70 9.92 -0.27
CA GLN A 169 1.67 10.13 0.80
C GLN A 169 2.27 8.80 1.26
N LEU A 170 3.33 8.87 2.06
CA LEU A 170 4.10 7.70 2.48
C LEU A 170 4.06 7.54 4.00
N PHE A 171 4.02 6.30 4.46
CA PHE A 171 4.25 5.93 5.84
C PHE A 171 5.64 5.31 6.01
N ASP A 172 6.37 5.75 7.04
CA ASP A 172 7.44 4.95 7.64
C ASP A 172 6.82 3.94 8.61
N LEU A 173 7.07 2.65 8.36
CA LEU A 173 6.57 1.51 9.13
C LEU A 173 7.67 0.79 9.91
N SER A 174 8.88 1.35 9.98
CA SER A 174 10.02 0.73 10.70
C SER A 174 9.75 0.54 12.20
N GLU A 175 8.84 1.34 12.77
CA GLU A 175 8.42 1.27 14.18
C GLU A 175 6.96 0.77 14.36
N ALA A 176 6.39 0.09 13.35
CA ALA A 176 5.01 -0.38 13.39
C ALA A 176 4.71 -1.31 14.59
N ALA A 177 5.70 -2.10 15.02
CA ALA A 177 5.59 -3.01 16.16
C ALA A 177 5.32 -2.30 17.49
N SER A 178 5.77 -1.04 17.64
CA SER A 178 5.52 -0.21 18.82
C SER A 178 4.27 0.67 18.67
N GLY A 179 3.54 0.53 17.57
CA GLY A 179 2.34 1.32 17.29
C GLY A 179 2.62 2.68 16.64
N LYS A 180 3.86 2.93 16.19
CA LYS A 180 4.25 4.20 15.59
C LYS A 180 4.30 4.08 14.07
N ILE A 181 3.58 4.96 13.40
CA ILE A 181 3.68 5.21 11.95
C ILE A 181 3.93 6.70 11.73
N VAL A 182 4.71 7.05 10.72
CA VAL A 182 5.00 8.46 10.40
C VAL A 182 4.58 8.73 8.96
N ARG A 183 3.53 9.53 8.77
CA ARG A 183 3.09 9.98 7.45
C ARG A 183 3.93 11.16 6.97
N THR A 184 4.34 11.13 5.72
CA THR A 184 5.12 12.21 5.09
C THR A 184 4.62 12.53 3.69
N GLU A 185 4.63 13.81 3.34
CA GLU A 185 4.35 14.31 1.99
C GLU A 185 5.64 14.35 1.15
N ARG A 186 6.34 13.23 1.07
CA ARG A 186 7.69 13.17 0.46
C ARG A 186 7.73 13.61 -1.01
N PHE A 187 6.62 13.49 -1.72
CA PHE A 187 6.50 13.87 -3.13
C PHE A 187 5.78 15.21 -3.37
N GLY A 188 5.44 15.95 -2.30
CA GLY A 188 4.54 17.10 -2.41
C GLY A 188 3.14 16.70 -2.88
N HIS A 189 2.46 17.62 -3.58
CA HIS A 189 1.16 17.35 -4.18
C HIS A 189 1.29 16.40 -5.37
N LEU A 190 1.09 15.11 -5.12
CA LEU A 190 1.00 14.06 -6.14
C LEU A 190 -0.42 13.51 -6.22
N ALA A 191 -1.17 13.94 -7.23
CA ALA A 191 -2.52 13.46 -7.48
C ALA A 191 -2.49 12.09 -8.19
N LEU A 192 -3.19 11.10 -7.62
CA LEU A 192 -3.36 9.78 -8.20
C LEU A 192 -4.13 9.88 -9.53
N ALA A 193 -3.75 9.05 -10.50
CA ALA A 193 -4.48 8.93 -11.75
C ALA A 193 -5.91 8.39 -11.53
N GLU A 194 -6.87 8.98 -12.23
CA GLU A 194 -8.28 8.58 -12.12
C GLU A 194 -8.50 7.17 -12.70
N GLY A 195 -9.30 6.36 -12.01
CA GLY A 195 -9.62 4.99 -12.44
C GLY A 195 -8.50 3.97 -12.22
N ILE A 196 -7.38 4.35 -11.61
CA ILE A 196 -6.28 3.44 -11.27
C ILE A 196 -6.11 3.40 -9.75
N SER A 197 -6.13 2.19 -9.18
CA SER A 197 -5.83 1.95 -7.76
C SER A 197 -4.42 2.43 -7.39
N LEU A 198 -4.19 2.84 -6.15
CA LEU A 198 -2.86 3.18 -5.60
C LEU A 198 -1.81 2.11 -5.93
N ALA A 199 -2.12 0.84 -5.68
CA ALA A 199 -1.20 -0.26 -6.00
C ALA A 199 -0.90 -0.42 -7.49
N GLY A 200 -1.84 -0.02 -8.37
CA GLY A 200 -1.67 -0.05 -9.83
C GLY A 200 -0.93 1.17 -10.39
N SER A 201 -0.89 2.26 -9.63
CA SER A 201 -0.19 3.49 -9.99
C SER A 201 1.28 3.48 -9.56
N LEU A 202 1.71 2.46 -8.81
CA LEU A 202 3.06 2.37 -8.26
C LEU A 202 3.78 1.15 -8.85
N ASP A 203 4.94 1.39 -9.42
CA ASP A 203 5.85 0.34 -9.89
C ASP A 203 7.23 0.54 -9.26
N PHE A 204 7.82 -0.55 -8.78
CA PHE A 204 9.06 -0.50 -8.01
C PHE A 204 10.17 -1.25 -8.70
N ASP A 205 11.37 -0.69 -8.63
CA ASP A 205 12.56 -1.36 -9.12
C ASP A 205 13.77 -1.12 -8.22
N ARG A 206 14.58 -2.17 -8.13
CA ARG A 206 15.92 -2.14 -7.56
C ARG A 206 16.80 -2.96 -8.48
N HIS A 207 17.35 -2.30 -9.51
CA HIS A 207 18.05 -2.98 -10.60
C HIS A 207 19.30 -3.74 -10.14
N MET A 208 20.00 -3.23 -9.12
CA MET A 208 21.15 -3.88 -8.49
C MET A 208 21.04 -3.79 -6.95
N PRO A 209 21.66 -4.73 -6.20
CA PRO A 209 21.63 -4.70 -4.73
C PRO A 209 22.10 -3.38 -4.14
N ASP A 210 23.08 -2.72 -4.74
CA ASP A 210 23.64 -1.47 -4.19
C ASP A 210 22.85 -0.22 -4.59
N TRP A 211 21.84 -0.38 -5.44
CA TRP A 211 21.00 0.74 -5.87
C TRP A 211 19.91 1.00 -4.83
N GLU A 212 19.58 2.27 -4.66
CA GLU A 212 18.42 2.71 -3.91
C GLU A 212 17.13 2.21 -4.56
N LEU A 213 16.12 1.94 -3.74
CA LEU A 213 14.79 1.59 -4.20
C LEU A 213 14.19 2.77 -4.97
N ARG A 214 13.70 2.52 -6.18
CA ARG A 214 13.01 3.51 -7.00
C ARG A 214 11.55 3.15 -7.16
N ALA A 215 10.73 4.19 -7.31
CA ALA A 215 9.32 4.07 -7.64
C ALA A 215 9.02 4.88 -8.89
N THR A 216 8.34 4.25 -9.85
CA THR A 216 7.66 4.93 -10.96
C THR A 216 6.21 5.10 -10.58
N ILE A 217 5.68 6.32 -10.75
CA ILE A 217 4.35 6.69 -10.27
C ILE A 217 3.51 7.21 -11.43
N ILE A 218 2.35 6.61 -11.66
CA ILE A 218 1.33 7.10 -12.59
C ILE A 218 0.49 8.16 -11.87
N ARG A 219 0.47 9.39 -12.39
CA ARG A 219 -0.19 10.55 -11.77
C ARG A 219 -1.15 11.24 -12.71
N ARG A 220 -2.10 11.99 -12.14
CA ARG A 220 -2.93 12.95 -12.86
C ARG A 220 -2.20 14.30 -12.96
N GLU A 221 -2.27 14.91 -14.13
CA GLU A 221 -1.83 16.29 -14.37
C GLU A 221 -2.85 16.99 -15.27
N ARG A 222 -3.06 18.28 -15.05
CA ARG A 222 -3.83 19.16 -15.96
C ARG A 222 -2.88 20.16 -16.58
N ARG A 223 -2.99 20.35 -17.89
CA ARG A 223 -2.14 21.28 -18.63
C ARG A 223 -2.98 22.12 -19.57
N ASP A 224 -2.62 23.39 -19.69
CA ASP A 224 -3.15 24.26 -20.72
C ASP A 224 -2.67 23.76 -22.09
N VAL A 225 -3.60 23.50 -23.01
CA VAL A 225 -3.28 22.86 -24.30
C VAL A 225 -2.53 23.81 -25.23
N ALA A 226 -2.76 25.11 -25.13
CA ALA A 226 -2.13 26.09 -26.01
C ALA A 226 -0.66 26.33 -25.62
N THR A 227 -0.33 26.28 -24.34
CA THR A 227 0.97 26.66 -23.78
C THR A 227 1.76 25.48 -23.21
N GLY A 228 1.12 24.34 -22.94
CA GLY A 228 1.70 23.18 -22.26
C GLY A 228 1.98 23.39 -20.77
N LYS A 229 1.63 24.56 -20.21
CA LYS A 229 1.85 24.89 -18.80
C LYS A 229 1.02 23.99 -17.91
N LEU A 230 1.63 23.54 -16.80
CA LEU A 230 0.92 22.86 -15.73
C LEU A 230 -0.08 23.84 -15.11
N ILE A 231 -1.32 23.39 -14.96
CA ILE A 231 -2.37 24.12 -14.24
C ILE A 231 -2.33 23.61 -12.81
N ASP A 232 -2.11 24.53 -11.86
CA ASP A 232 -2.17 24.19 -10.45
C ASP A 232 -3.63 23.81 -10.10
N PRO A 233 -3.88 22.67 -9.44
CA PRO A 233 -5.23 22.30 -9.03
C PRO A 233 -5.91 23.32 -8.11
N TYR A 234 -5.16 24.23 -7.48
CA TYR A 234 -5.70 25.29 -6.61
C TYR A 234 -5.92 26.64 -7.32
N ASP A 235 -5.55 26.77 -8.61
CA ASP A 235 -5.73 28.00 -9.39
C ASP A 235 -7.14 28.14 -10.02
N GLU A 236 -8.04 27.17 -9.80
CA GLU A 236 -9.44 27.14 -10.29
C GLU A 236 -10.45 27.20 -9.15
#